data_AF-A0A6G8RZC7-F1
#
_entry.id   AF-A0A6G8RZC7-F1
#
_cell.length_a   1.000
_cell.length_b   1.000
_cell.length_c   1.000
_cell.angle_alpha   90.00
_cell.angle_beta   90.00
_cell.angle_gamma   90.00
#
_symmetry.space_group_name_H-M   'P 1'
#
loop_
_entity.id
_entity.type
_entity.pdbx_description
1 polymer ?
#
loop_
_entity_poly.entity_id
_entity_poly.type
_entity_poly.pdbx_seq_one_letter_code
_entity_poly.pdbx_strand_id
1 'polypeptide(L)'
;MKKLIQGALIPFSLFAFVMLIIGCDPSMQTAAEHDQDNDAVTQQEQPKQNNKESDNDEAPSERDLASNQSELKSGNFFYIASDVALMQSKTGRYVSELQKTQEQFQQALDSKNTAQLESTANHLYSQLNGFNQALNGLDLRTQEIDQIRQNLMKANKEALKSPYLNGEIDISQIDVKKVQQQMTSIQSEMLKLAAMILAPEDKNDQQNQS
;
A
#
# COMPACT_ATOMS: atom_id res chain seq x y z
N MET A 1 -46.18 3.33 42.70
CA MET A 1 -46.98 4.49 42.22
C MET A 1 -46.34 5.02 40.94
N LYS A 2 -47.18 5.16 39.89
CA LYS A 2 -47.17 6.12 38.76
C LYS A 2 -45.82 6.77 38.34
N LYS A 3 -45.31 6.46 37.15
CA LYS A 3 -45.55 7.09 35.82
C LYS A 3 -44.84 8.45 35.63
N LEU A 4 -43.91 8.51 34.67
CA LEU A 4 -43.67 9.60 33.70
C LEU A 4 -43.04 8.94 32.43
N ILE A 5 -43.77 8.70 31.33
CA ILE A 5 -44.11 9.63 30.23
C ILE A 5 -42.84 9.93 29.39
N GLN A 6 -42.63 9.18 28.31
CA GLN A 6 -43.00 9.54 26.92
C GLN A 6 -42.12 10.65 26.33
N GLY A 7 -41.56 10.37 25.15
CA GLY A 7 -41.36 11.38 24.13
C GLY A 7 -39.91 11.81 23.90
N ALA A 8 -39.20 11.05 23.07
CA ALA A 8 -38.23 11.64 22.16
C ALA A 8 -38.27 10.84 20.85
N LEU A 9 -39.22 11.22 20.00
CA LEU A 9 -39.18 11.00 18.56
C LEU A 9 -37.85 11.58 18.05
N ILE A 10 -36.87 10.74 17.80
CA ILE A 10 -35.76 11.14 16.94
C ILE A 10 -36.27 10.94 15.51
N PRO A 11 -36.36 12.00 14.70
CA PRO A 11 -36.81 11.89 13.32
C PRO A 11 -35.80 11.03 12.53
N PHE A 12 -36.33 10.08 11.78
CA PHE A 12 -35.64 9.49 10.63
C PHE A 12 -35.30 10.64 9.66
N SER A 13 -34.12 11.22 9.83
CA SER A 13 -33.57 12.18 8.88
C SER A 13 -33.30 11.43 7.58
N LEU A 14 -34.09 11.80 6.59
CA LEU A 14 -34.09 11.36 5.21
C LEU A 14 -32.68 11.08 4.67
N PHE A 15 -32.53 9.85 4.17
CA PHE A 15 -31.66 9.51 3.07
C PHE A 15 -32.05 10.36 1.85
N ALA A 16 -31.26 11.38 1.54
CA ALA A 16 -31.40 12.20 0.34
C ALA A 16 -30.07 12.20 -0.43
N PHE A 17 -30.16 11.67 -1.65
CA PHE A 17 -29.17 11.55 -2.72
C PHE A 17 -28.29 12.78 -2.94
N VAL A 18 -27.00 12.55 -3.23
CA VAL A 18 -26.35 13.12 -4.44
C VAL A 18 -25.43 12.05 -5.02
N MET A 19 -25.94 11.33 -6.02
CA MET A 19 -25.18 10.50 -6.94
C MET A 19 -25.09 11.30 -8.24
N LEU A 20 -23.99 12.05 -8.43
CA LEU A 20 -23.64 12.69 -9.69
C LEU A 20 -22.12 12.98 -9.71
N ILE A 21 -21.32 12.01 -10.12
CA ILE A 21 -20.19 12.31 -11.00
C ILE A 21 -20.44 11.56 -12.29
N ILE A 22 -21.00 12.32 -13.23
CA ILE A 22 -21.01 12.03 -14.65
C ILE A 22 -19.55 11.89 -15.08
N GLY A 23 -19.14 10.65 -15.34
CA GLY A 23 -18.09 10.39 -16.31
C GLY A 23 -18.61 10.86 -17.66
N CYS A 24 -18.04 11.95 -18.16
CA CYS A 24 -18.24 12.39 -19.52
C CYS A 24 -17.34 11.52 -20.40
N ASP A 25 -17.87 10.42 -20.91
CA ASP A 25 -17.32 9.80 -22.11
C ASP A 25 -18.49 9.51 -23.07
N PRO A 26 -18.70 10.35 -24.10
CA PRO A 26 -19.72 10.14 -25.09
C PRO A 26 -19.16 9.23 -26.19
N SER A 27 -19.22 7.91 -26.01
CA SER A 27 -19.06 7.00 -27.15
C SER A 27 -19.65 5.61 -26.91
N MET A 28 -20.99 5.54 -26.79
CA MET A 28 -21.70 4.35 -27.26
C MET A 28 -22.97 4.73 -28.01
N GLN A 29 -22.96 4.51 -29.32
CA GLN A 29 -24.16 4.19 -30.07
C GLN A 29 -23.89 3.00 -30.98
N THR A 30 -24.61 1.92 -30.70
CA THR A 30 -24.78 0.72 -31.50
C THR A 30 -25.58 1.01 -32.77
N ALA A 31 -25.16 0.53 -33.93
CA ALA A 31 -26.02 -0.09 -34.95
C ALA A 31 -25.19 -0.56 -36.16
N ALA A 32 -25.72 -1.60 -36.82
CA ALA A 32 -25.09 -2.47 -37.80
C ALA A 32 -25.02 -1.92 -39.24
N GLU A 33 -24.13 -2.56 -40.02
CA GLU A 33 -24.16 -2.84 -41.47
C GLU A 33 -24.37 -1.70 -42.48
N HIS A 34 -23.33 -1.41 -43.28
CA HIS A 34 -23.43 -1.43 -44.75
C HIS A 34 -22.03 -1.53 -45.40
N ASP A 35 -22.04 -2.20 -46.54
CA ASP A 35 -21.00 -2.78 -47.39
C ASP A 35 -20.00 -1.81 -48.06
N GLN A 36 -18.83 -2.42 -48.37
CA GLN A 36 -18.11 -2.30 -49.66
C GLN A 36 -17.42 -0.96 -50.01
N ASP A 37 -16.08 -0.93 -50.08
CA ASP A 37 -15.33 -1.12 -51.34
C ASP A 37 -13.80 -0.97 -51.11
N ASN A 38 -13.06 -1.60 -52.03
CA ASN A 38 -11.61 -1.65 -52.30
C ASN A 38 -10.77 -0.42 -51.87
N ASP A 39 -9.50 -0.55 -51.46
CA ASP A 39 -8.38 -0.86 -52.37
C ASP A 39 -7.06 -1.24 -51.67
N ALA A 40 -6.28 -2.03 -52.42
CA ALA A 40 -4.90 -2.50 -52.29
C ALA A 40 -3.86 -1.49 -51.73
N VAL A 41 -2.97 -1.88 -50.80
CA VAL A 41 -1.65 -2.54 -50.98
C VAL A 41 -0.54 -1.68 -51.64
N THR A 42 0.57 -1.54 -50.88
CA THR A 42 2.01 -1.42 -51.22
C THR A 42 2.75 -0.06 -51.25
N GLN A 43 4.01 -0.18 -50.77
CA GLN A 43 5.26 0.58 -51.06
C GLN A 43 5.58 1.74 -50.10
N GLN A 44 6.54 1.57 -49.16
CA GLN A 44 7.99 1.74 -49.34
C GLN A 44 8.37 3.08 -49.96
N GLU A 45 9.13 3.91 -49.22
CA GLU A 45 10.43 4.45 -49.66
C GLU A 45 11.08 5.36 -48.59
N GLN A 46 12.34 5.10 -48.28
CA GLN A 46 13.31 6.02 -47.65
C GLN A 46 13.66 7.17 -48.61
N PRO A 47 14.22 8.27 -48.07
CA PRO A 47 15.46 8.79 -48.65
C PRO A 47 16.51 9.08 -47.57
N LYS A 48 17.69 8.48 -47.66
CA LYS A 48 18.92 8.98 -48.31
C LYS A 48 19.73 9.99 -47.49
N GLN A 49 20.73 9.41 -46.83
CA GLN A 49 22.07 9.90 -46.52
C GLN A 49 22.64 10.91 -47.54
N ASN A 50 23.25 11.99 -47.05
CA ASN A 50 24.21 12.79 -47.82
C ASN A 50 25.47 13.02 -46.97
N ASN A 51 26.61 12.58 -47.51
CA ASN A 51 27.94 12.72 -46.94
C ASN A 51 28.44 14.16 -47.18
N LYS A 52 29.19 14.72 -46.23
CA LYS A 52 30.30 15.62 -46.59
C LYS A 52 31.45 15.45 -45.61
N GLU A 53 32.46 14.78 -46.13
CA GLU A 53 33.82 14.63 -45.63
C GLU A 53 34.52 15.99 -45.64
N SER A 54 35.20 16.35 -44.54
CA SER A 54 36.34 17.26 -44.58
C SER A 54 37.27 16.86 -43.44
N ASP A 55 38.38 16.28 -43.86
CA ASP A 55 39.53 15.87 -43.07
C ASP A 55 40.27 17.09 -42.50
N ASN A 56 40.73 16.98 -41.25
CA ASN A 56 41.93 17.64 -40.72
C ASN A 56 42.18 17.16 -39.28
N ASP A 57 43.26 16.39 -39.13
CA ASP A 57 43.93 16.00 -37.90
C ASP A 57 44.38 17.22 -37.05
N GLU A 58 44.14 17.18 -35.73
CA GLU A 58 45.18 17.15 -34.68
C GLU A 58 44.61 17.38 -33.25
N ALA A 59 45.02 16.47 -32.35
CA ALA A 59 45.18 16.56 -30.89
C ALA A 59 43.97 16.46 -29.92
N PRO A 60 44.09 15.67 -28.83
CA PRO A 60 43.00 15.27 -27.97
C PRO A 60 42.70 16.35 -26.91
N SER A 61 41.49 16.91 -26.94
CA SER A 61 41.01 17.74 -25.83
C SER A 61 40.14 16.89 -24.90
N GLU A 62 40.70 16.60 -23.73
CA GLU A 62 40.05 16.07 -22.53
C GLU A 62 38.82 16.91 -22.14
N ARG A 63 37.65 16.63 -22.73
CA ARG A 63 36.38 17.23 -22.27
C ARG A 63 35.19 16.32 -22.54
N ASP A 64 35.17 15.13 -21.94
CA ASP A 64 33.94 14.34 -21.82
C ASP A 64 34.00 13.39 -20.62
N LEU A 65 33.90 13.94 -19.41
CA LEU A 65 33.65 13.15 -18.18
C LEU A 65 32.74 13.84 -17.17
N ALA A 66 32.06 14.92 -17.56
CA ALA A 66 31.23 15.73 -16.66
C ALA A 66 29.75 15.84 -17.07
N SER A 67 29.21 14.87 -17.83
CA SER A 67 27.77 14.84 -18.16
C SER A 67 27.03 13.55 -17.77
N ASN A 68 27.75 12.48 -17.40
CA ASN A 68 27.09 11.21 -17.04
C ASN A 68 26.59 11.12 -15.58
N GLN A 69 26.78 12.13 -14.72
CA GLN A 69 26.34 12.02 -13.31
C GLN A 69 24.91 12.50 -13.02
N SER A 70 24.23 13.16 -13.97
CA SER A 70 22.85 13.63 -13.76
C SER A 70 21.80 12.62 -14.25
N GLU A 71 22.06 11.90 -15.34
CA GLU A 71 21.16 10.83 -15.84
C GLU A 71 21.19 9.56 -14.96
N LEU A 72 22.30 9.27 -14.27
CA LEU A 72 22.42 8.11 -13.38
C LEU A 72 21.61 8.23 -12.08
N LYS A 73 21.26 9.45 -11.65
CA LYS A 73 20.44 9.69 -10.44
C LYS A 73 18.94 9.56 -10.71
N SER A 74 18.50 9.92 -11.92
CA SER A 74 17.12 9.76 -12.39
C SER A 74 16.72 8.28 -12.51
N GLY A 75 17.64 7.45 -13.02
CA GLY A 75 17.45 5.99 -13.10
C GLY A 75 17.19 5.33 -11.74
N ASN A 76 17.86 5.78 -10.68
CA ASN A 76 17.64 5.25 -9.33
C ASN A 76 16.23 5.63 -8.81
N PHE A 77 15.77 6.86 -9.06
CA PHE A 77 14.45 7.30 -8.62
C PHE A 77 13.31 6.54 -9.29
N PHE A 78 13.44 6.20 -10.57
CA PHE A 78 12.44 5.38 -11.26
C PHE A 78 12.29 3.99 -10.61
N TYR A 79 13.41 3.34 -10.28
CA TYR A 79 13.37 2.04 -9.60
C TYR A 79 12.84 2.15 -8.18
N ILE A 80 13.18 3.22 -7.44
CA ILE A 80 12.60 3.49 -6.11
C ILE A 80 11.08 3.62 -6.23
N ALA A 81 10.59 4.46 -7.14
CA ALA A 81 9.15 4.66 -7.34
C ALA A 81 8.44 3.36 -7.78
N SER A 82 9.07 2.58 -8.68
CA SER A 82 8.57 1.27 -9.11
C SER A 82 8.51 0.27 -7.95
N ASP A 83 9.53 0.22 -7.11
CA ASP A 83 9.61 -0.67 -5.95
C ASP A 83 8.61 -0.28 -4.86
N VAL A 84 8.43 1.01 -4.60
CA VAL A 84 7.38 1.53 -3.71
C VAL A 84 6.00 1.15 -4.26
N ALA A 85 5.75 1.33 -5.56
CA ALA A 85 4.49 0.95 -6.18
C ALA A 85 4.25 -0.57 -6.11
N LEU A 86 5.28 -1.39 -6.33
CA LEU A 86 5.19 -2.85 -6.20
C LEU A 86 4.89 -3.26 -4.75
N MET A 87 5.58 -2.65 -3.79
CA MET A 87 5.33 -2.87 -2.37
C MET A 87 3.89 -2.50 -2.02
N GLN A 88 3.45 -1.28 -2.34
CA GLN A 88 2.08 -0.82 -2.09
C GLN A 88 1.02 -1.69 -2.79
N SER A 89 1.27 -2.15 -4.02
CA SER A 89 0.36 -3.03 -4.74
C SER A 89 0.18 -4.38 -4.04
N LYS A 90 1.26 -4.99 -3.54
CA LYS A 90 1.18 -6.27 -2.83
C LYS A 90 0.73 -6.14 -1.38
N THR A 91 1.02 -5.01 -0.73
CA THR A 91 0.85 -4.86 0.72
C THR A 91 -0.23 -3.89 1.15
N GLY A 92 -0.73 -3.02 0.27
CA GLY A 92 -1.67 -1.95 0.61
C GLY A 92 -2.95 -2.44 1.27
N ARG A 93 -3.48 -3.60 0.83
CA ARG A 93 -4.63 -4.25 1.50
C ARG A 93 -4.40 -4.45 3.00
N TYR A 94 -3.18 -4.81 3.40
CA TYR A 94 -2.90 -5.08 4.82
C TYR A 94 -3.00 -3.82 5.68
N VAL A 95 -2.81 -2.61 5.13
CA VAL A 95 -3.05 -1.37 5.89
C VAL A 95 -4.52 -1.25 6.28
N SER A 96 -5.42 -1.36 5.30
CA SER A 96 -6.86 -1.27 5.53
C SER A 96 -7.36 -2.39 6.44
N GLU A 97 -6.85 -3.60 6.23
CA GLU A 97 -7.17 -4.76 7.04
C GLU A 97 -6.68 -4.62 8.50
N LEU A 98 -5.48 -4.08 8.73
CA LEU A 98 -4.97 -3.80 10.08
C LEU A 98 -5.79 -2.72 10.79
N GLN A 99 -6.19 -1.65 10.09
CA GLN A 99 -7.04 -0.59 10.65
C GLN A 99 -8.41 -1.15 11.06
N LYS A 100 -9.04 -1.94 10.19
CA LYS A 100 -10.30 -2.61 10.50
C LYS A 100 -10.18 -3.55 11.69
N THR A 101 -9.12 -4.35 11.73
CA THR A 101 -8.87 -5.26 12.85
C THR A 101 -8.68 -4.49 14.17
N GLN A 102 -8.03 -3.32 14.14
CA GLN A 102 -7.91 -2.45 15.31
C GLN A 102 -9.29 -2.00 15.83
N GLU A 103 -10.19 -1.56 14.96
CA GLU A 103 -11.55 -1.17 15.33
C GLU A 103 -12.33 -2.35 15.92
N GLN A 104 -12.21 -3.53 15.32
CA GLN A 104 -12.84 -4.76 15.80
C GLN A 104 -12.33 -5.16 17.18
N PHE A 105 -11.03 -5.00 17.44
CA PHE A 105 -10.45 -5.21 18.76
C PHE A 105 -11.04 -4.26 19.79
N GLN A 106 -11.12 -2.96 19.46
CA GLN A 106 -11.66 -1.96 20.36
C GLN A 106 -13.13 -2.27 20.70
N GLN A 107 -13.94 -2.59 19.69
CA GLN A 107 -15.33 -3.00 19.89
C GLN A 107 -15.46 -4.25 20.77
N ALA A 108 -14.61 -5.25 20.57
CA ALA A 108 -14.63 -6.49 21.34
C ALA A 108 -14.21 -6.27 22.81
N LEU A 109 -13.27 -5.36 23.06
CA LEU A 109 -12.87 -4.93 24.41
C LEU A 109 -14.00 -4.18 25.11
N ASP A 110 -14.62 -3.21 24.43
CA ASP A 110 -15.67 -2.37 25.01
C ASP A 110 -16.92 -3.18 25.36
N SER A 111 -17.26 -4.15 24.50
CA SER A 111 -18.36 -5.09 24.73
C SER A 111 -18.01 -6.25 25.67
N LYS A 112 -16.74 -6.37 26.10
CA LYS A 112 -16.21 -7.51 26.89
C LYS A 112 -16.52 -8.87 26.27
N ASN A 113 -16.58 -8.94 24.94
CA ASN A 113 -16.93 -10.15 24.20
C ASN A 113 -15.67 -10.98 23.94
N THR A 114 -15.42 -11.97 24.79
CA THR A 114 -14.22 -12.82 24.72
C THR A 114 -14.16 -13.66 23.43
N ALA A 115 -15.29 -14.16 22.93
CA ALA A 115 -15.35 -14.89 21.67
C ALA A 115 -14.99 -14.00 20.48
N GLN A 116 -15.45 -12.75 20.48
CA GLN A 116 -15.08 -11.78 19.44
C GLN A 116 -13.60 -11.37 19.55
N LEU A 117 -13.06 -11.24 20.77
CA LEU A 117 -11.63 -10.98 20.98
C LEU A 117 -10.77 -12.10 20.40
N GLU A 118 -11.12 -13.36 20.67
CA GLU A 118 -10.42 -14.53 20.15
C GLU A 118 -10.50 -14.59 18.62
N SER A 119 -11.70 -14.40 18.04
CA SER A 119 -11.84 -14.36 16.59
C SER A 119 -11.04 -13.24 15.94
N THR A 120 -10.97 -12.06 16.59
CA THR A 120 -10.22 -10.91 16.07
C THR A 120 -8.72 -11.14 16.19
N ALA A 121 -8.25 -11.77 17.27
CA ALA A 121 -6.85 -12.19 17.44
C ALA A 121 -6.41 -13.21 16.39
N ASN A 122 -7.22 -14.23 16.14
CA ASN A 122 -6.94 -15.21 15.09
C ASN A 122 -6.94 -14.56 13.69
N HIS A 123 -7.86 -13.63 13.44
CA HIS A 123 -7.88 -12.88 12.19
C HIS A 123 -6.60 -12.04 12.02
N LEU A 124 -6.19 -11.30 13.05
CA LEU A 124 -4.94 -10.55 13.04
C LEU A 124 -3.74 -11.45 12.78
N TYR A 125 -3.64 -12.57 13.49
CA TYR A 125 -2.54 -13.52 13.31
C TYR A 125 -2.44 -13.99 11.85
N SER A 126 -3.57 -14.33 11.23
CA SER A 126 -3.62 -14.69 9.81
C SER A 126 -3.21 -13.53 8.89
N GLN A 127 -3.67 -12.30 9.17
CA GLN A 127 -3.31 -11.11 8.40
C GLN A 127 -1.80 -10.83 8.47
N LEU A 128 -1.20 -10.88 9.67
CA LEU A 128 0.23 -10.68 9.87
C LEU A 128 1.08 -11.75 9.17
N ASN A 129 0.66 -13.02 9.19
CA ASN A 129 1.33 -14.08 8.43
C ASN A 129 1.24 -13.86 6.91
N GLY A 130 0.04 -13.54 6.40
CA GLY A 130 -0.14 -13.20 4.99
C GLY A 130 0.68 -11.99 4.57
N PHE A 131 0.80 -10.99 5.44
CA PHE A 131 1.62 -9.81 5.22
C PHE A 131 3.10 -10.17 5.13
N ASN A 132 3.61 -11.04 6.02
CA ASN A 132 4.98 -11.56 5.93
C ASN A 132 5.23 -12.31 4.62
N GLN A 133 4.27 -13.11 4.15
CA GLN A 133 4.39 -13.81 2.86
C GLN A 133 4.42 -12.82 1.69
N ALA A 134 3.55 -11.81 1.70
CA ALA A 134 3.51 -10.76 0.69
C ALA A 134 4.84 -9.99 0.62
N LEU A 135 5.40 -9.63 1.78
CA LEU A 135 6.71 -8.97 1.87
C LEU A 135 7.83 -9.88 1.36
N ASN A 136 7.89 -11.15 1.77
CA ASN A 136 8.92 -12.08 1.29
C ASN A 136 8.87 -12.27 -0.24
N GLY A 137 7.68 -12.21 -0.83
CA GLY A 137 7.46 -12.36 -2.27
C GLY A 137 7.69 -11.10 -3.10
N LEU A 138 8.19 -10.01 -2.51
CA LEU A 138 8.61 -8.82 -3.25
C LEU A 138 9.98 -9.04 -3.89
N ASP A 139 10.08 -8.75 -5.18
CA ASP A 139 11.32 -8.71 -5.96
C ASP A 139 11.69 -7.24 -6.19
N LEU A 140 12.41 -6.67 -5.23
CA LEU A 140 12.78 -5.25 -5.21
C LEU A 140 14.16 -5.06 -5.82
N ARG A 141 14.34 -3.98 -6.56
CA ARG A 141 15.61 -3.65 -7.25
C ARG A 141 16.50 -2.73 -6.42
N THR A 142 15.90 -1.93 -5.56
CA THR A 142 16.56 -0.88 -4.78
C THR A 142 16.80 -1.34 -3.35
N GLN A 143 18.00 -1.06 -2.85
CA GLN A 143 18.41 -1.47 -1.51
C GLN A 143 17.64 -0.69 -0.43
N GLU A 144 17.28 0.56 -0.72
CA GLU A 144 16.50 1.43 0.15
C GLU A 144 15.13 0.81 0.46
N ILE A 145 14.39 0.40 -0.58
CA ILE A 145 13.09 -0.22 -0.40
C ILE A 145 13.22 -1.65 0.15
N ASP A 146 14.30 -2.37 -0.18
CA ASP A 146 14.59 -3.65 0.47
C ASP A 146 14.80 -3.50 1.98
N GLN A 147 15.55 -2.49 2.42
CA GLN A 147 15.77 -2.23 3.85
C GLN A 147 14.45 -1.91 4.57
N ILE A 148 13.56 -1.15 3.93
CA ILE A 148 12.20 -0.90 4.43
C ILE A 148 11.43 -2.22 4.55
N ARG A 149 11.42 -3.05 3.50
CA ARG A 149 10.80 -4.38 3.53
C ARG A 149 11.31 -5.22 4.70
N GLN A 150 12.63 -5.27 4.93
CA GLN A 150 13.21 -6.00 6.07
C GLN A 150 12.75 -5.44 7.42
N ASN A 151 12.68 -4.12 7.56
CA ASN A 151 12.19 -3.47 8.77
C ASN A 151 10.70 -3.79 9.03
N LEU A 152 9.86 -3.76 7.99
CA LEU A 152 8.46 -4.18 8.06
C LEU A 152 8.35 -5.65 8.49
N MET A 153 9.11 -6.55 7.87
CA MET A 153 9.13 -7.96 8.23
C MET A 153 9.55 -8.18 9.68
N LYS A 154 10.57 -7.46 10.15
CA LYS A 154 11.02 -7.53 11.55
C LYS A 154 9.91 -7.08 12.51
N ALA A 155 9.32 -5.90 12.28
CA ALA A 155 8.24 -5.40 13.11
C ALA A 155 7.04 -6.34 13.12
N ASN A 156 6.70 -6.92 11.96
CA ASN A 156 5.60 -7.86 11.82
C ASN A 156 5.88 -9.17 12.59
N LYS A 157 7.13 -9.66 12.54
CA LYS A 157 7.56 -10.80 13.36
C LYS A 157 7.52 -10.51 14.86
N GLU A 158 7.86 -9.30 15.28
CA GLU A 158 7.72 -8.90 16.70
C GLU A 158 6.25 -8.89 17.13
N ALA A 159 5.33 -8.37 16.30
CA ALA A 159 3.90 -8.42 16.57
C ALA A 159 3.38 -9.87 16.69
N LEU A 160 3.85 -10.77 15.83
CA LEU A 160 3.51 -12.20 15.84
C LEU A 160 4.01 -12.96 17.09
N LYS A 161 5.01 -12.44 17.81
CA LYS A 161 5.46 -13.03 19.09
C LYS A 161 4.51 -12.76 20.25
N SER A 162 3.49 -11.95 20.04
CA SER A 162 2.47 -11.70 21.06
C SER A 162 1.85 -13.04 21.52
N PRO A 163 1.90 -13.36 22.82
CA PRO A 163 1.33 -14.60 23.38
C PRO A 163 -0.18 -14.77 23.12
N TYR A 164 -0.88 -13.67 22.83
CA TYR A 164 -2.30 -13.68 22.51
C TYR A 164 -2.58 -13.98 21.04
N LEU A 165 -1.63 -13.71 20.15
CA LEU A 165 -1.77 -13.97 18.71
C LEU A 165 -1.27 -15.36 18.35
N ASN A 166 -0.25 -15.87 19.03
CA ASN A 166 0.35 -17.17 18.75
C ASN A 166 -0.39 -18.36 19.41
N GLY A 167 -1.47 -18.10 20.15
CA GLY A 167 -2.27 -19.14 20.83
C GLY A 167 -1.65 -19.70 22.12
N GLU A 168 -0.58 -19.11 22.62
CA GLU A 168 0.05 -19.50 23.90
C GLU A 168 -0.83 -19.11 25.10
N ILE A 169 -1.71 -18.15 24.92
CA ILE A 169 -2.69 -17.69 25.90
C ILE A 169 -4.12 -17.99 25.42
N ASP A 170 -4.86 -18.77 26.20
CA ASP A 170 -6.30 -18.96 26.03
C ASP A 170 -7.07 -17.75 26.59
N ILE A 171 -7.60 -16.93 25.69
CA ILE A 171 -8.36 -15.71 26.01
C ILE A 171 -9.65 -16.02 26.78
N SER A 172 -10.22 -17.22 26.60
CA SER A 172 -11.46 -17.63 27.27
C SER A 172 -11.27 -17.92 28.76
N GLN A 173 -10.03 -18.18 29.19
CA GLN A 173 -9.70 -18.59 30.56
C GLN A 173 -9.03 -17.49 31.40
N ILE A 174 -8.88 -16.28 30.86
CA ILE A 174 -8.19 -15.16 31.52
C ILE A 174 -9.14 -13.99 31.81
N ASP A 175 -8.86 -13.27 32.90
CA ASP A 175 -9.53 -12.00 33.21
C ASP A 175 -9.41 -11.01 32.04
N VAL A 176 -10.55 -10.52 31.57
CA VAL A 176 -10.69 -9.52 30.50
C VAL A 176 -9.77 -8.31 30.71
N LYS A 177 -9.45 -7.93 31.96
CA LYS A 177 -8.50 -6.85 32.25
C LYS A 177 -7.06 -7.15 31.80
N LYS A 178 -6.59 -8.38 31.96
CA LYS A 178 -5.26 -8.80 31.50
C LYS A 178 -5.21 -8.88 29.98
N VAL A 179 -6.29 -9.36 29.37
CA VAL A 179 -6.47 -9.33 27.92
C VAL A 179 -6.41 -7.90 27.43
N GLN A 180 -7.13 -6.96 28.07
CA GLN A 180 -7.16 -5.55 27.67
C GLN A 180 -5.78 -4.89 27.69
N GLN A 181 -4.99 -5.09 28.75
CA GLN A 181 -3.63 -4.53 28.84
C GLN A 181 -2.73 -5.00 27.69
N GLN A 182 -2.85 -6.25 27.30
CA GLN A 182 -2.02 -6.86 26.25
C GLN A 182 -2.52 -6.48 24.86
N MET A 183 -3.84 -6.29 24.70
CA MET A 183 -4.45 -5.79 23.46
C MET A 183 -4.04 -4.35 23.15
N THR A 184 -3.83 -3.49 24.16
CA THR A 184 -3.26 -2.15 23.92
C THR A 184 -1.88 -2.23 23.25
N SER A 185 -1.04 -3.19 23.64
CA SER A 185 0.26 -3.41 22.99
C SER A 185 0.10 -3.84 21.53
N ILE A 186 -0.86 -4.74 21.26
CA ILE A 186 -1.15 -5.21 19.91
C ILE A 186 -1.66 -4.06 19.02
N GLN A 187 -2.54 -3.21 19.53
CA GLN A 187 -3.02 -2.02 18.81
C GLN A 187 -1.88 -1.06 18.43
N SER A 188 -0.94 -0.82 19.35
CA SER A 188 0.24 0.03 19.08
C SER A 188 1.11 -0.56 17.97
N GLU A 189 1.39 -1.87 17.99
CA GLU A 189 2.20 -2.50 16.95
C GLU A 189 1.47 -2.52 15.59
N MET A 190 0.15 -2.70 15.56
CA MET A 190 -0.64 -2.58 14.32
C MET A 190 -0.54 -1.16 13.73
N LEU A 191 -0.68 -0.12 14.55
CA LEU A 191 -0.55 1.27 14.11
C LEU A 191 0.84 1.57 13.56
N LYS A 192 1.87 1.09 14.25
CA LYS A 192 3.26 1.22 13.81
C LYS A 192 3.50 0.51 12.48
N LEU A 193 2.96 -0.70 12.29
CA LEU A 193 3.02 -1.42 11.03
C LEU A 193 2.32 -0.65 9.91
N ALA A 194 1.09 -0.18 10.15
CA ALA A 194 0.35 0.63 9.19
C ALA A 194 1.12 1.91 8.80
N ALA A 195 1.69 2.61 9.79
CA ALA A 195 2.50 3.80 9.56
C ALA A 195 3.74 3.51 8.69
N MET A 196 4.46 2.42 8.98
CA MET A 196 5.63 2.04 8.18
C MET A 196 5.27 1.64 6.73
N ILE A 197 4.05 1.15 6.47
CA ILE A 197 3.59 0.86 5.10
C ILE A 197 3.21 2.16 4.36
N LEU A 198 2.56 3.10 5.05
CA LEU A 198 2.09 4.35 4.47
C LEU A 198 3.20 5.37 4.23
N ALA A 199 4.20 5.41 5.11
CA ALA A 199 5.33 6.34 5.05
C ALA A 199 6.66 5.56 5.09
N PRO A 200 7.06 4.93 3.97
CA PRO A 200 8.31 4.18 3.92
C PRO A 200 9.58 5.05 4.08
N GLU A 201 9.51 6.39 3.93
CA GLU A 201 10.68 7.26 3.69
C GLU A 201 11.24 8.05 4.89
N ASP A 202 10.83 7.84 6.14
CA ASP A 202 11.14 8.80 7.23
C ASP A 202 12.32 8.47 8.16
N LYS A 203 13.38 7.81 7.67
CA LYS A 203 14.59 7.54 8.50
C LYS A 203 15.90 7.68 7.73
N ASN A 204 16.25 8.88 7.29
CA ASN A 204 17.64 9.22 6.97
C ASN A 204 18.16 10.54 7.55
N ASP A 205 17.39 11.28 8.35
CA ASP A 205 17.79 12.61 8.86
C ASP A 205 18.12 12.66 10.36
N GLN A 206 18.77 11.65 10.93
CA GLN A 206 19.30 11.73 12.31
C GLN A 206 20.77 11.31 12.48
N GLN A 207 21.53 11.17 11.39
CA GLN A 207 23.00 11.04 11.45
C GLN A 207 23.70 12.23 10.79
N ASN A 208 23.34 13.46 11.17
CA ASN A 208 24.26 14.58 10.99
C ASN A 208 23.92 15.74 11.92
N GLN A 209 24.09 15.53 13.22
CA GLN A 209 24.27 16.61 14.20
C GLN A 209 25.03 16.00 15.38
N SER A 210 26.36 16.05 15.28
CA SER A 210 27.31 15.95 16.39
C SER A 210 28.06 17.26 16.48
#